data_AF-Q39WJ4-F1
#
_entry.id   AF-Q39WJ4-F1
#
_cell.length_a   1.000
_cell.length_b   1.000
_cell.length_c   1.000
_cell.angle_alpha   90.00
_cell.angle_beta   90.00
_cell.angle_gamma   90.00
#
_symmetry.space_group_name_H-M   'P 1'
#
loop_
_entity.id
_entity.type
_entity.pdbx_description
1 polymer ?
#
loop_
_entity_poly.entity_id
_entity_poly.type
_entity_poly.pdbx_seq_one_letter_code
_entity_poly.pdbx_strand_id
1 'polypeptide(L)'
;MATDKPTTTTGTQLYGILPEVYRTRDSVEFGGEGDLARFLDTCGELLDRIRATMDQRLADSFPDNPPSGLSCQPWLIPYFAQLLDVRLVSPDEEGRRDEVANAVAWRQRKGTLTAIEQIAEAVGQMEVEIQEGWRRSAVTPRIGMPQLPAGALGEDPRFDDFQDHPLWAARHPDLPAATTDFRYPARAMEVVVAAGEFPANPAAKLTTFAGRPVWWRQVNPHGAPCFPGSFDDVSRRTVDLRTPDWRQGHIHPKRVILSAPPPLGFFEPGRFPVHTGDMLLDEDQEHLLEDLIIDGTLKVTAGTVKLKRCAVRVLEVTVPAGTMEEPAVDARECLFDKLAVPGLARFEYCTVLGLCECGRLQASDSLFAGTLDLKPGMLKNPHCIRFSRIPPGTAAAALLTHRNTTERPVFYAFEFDEVGETVRRTAKFGEPGCAVFHPATPEAVHFGAEDGGEMGVHHGWRYSLLMAAVLDKLKEFLPVGMEAVIVPDLRLHRKPFPPCSM
;
A
#
# COMPACT_ATOMS: atom_id res chain seq x y z
N MET A 1 31.92 -23.09 25.71
CA MET A 1 32.05 -24.56 25.59
C MET A 1 31.92 -24.87 24.12
N ALA A 2 33.00 -25.35 23.48
CA ALA A 2 32.96 -25.69 22.06
C ALA A 2 32.07 -26.92 21.87
N THR A 3 31.08 -26.83 21.00
CA THR A 3 30.26 -27.95 20.59
C THR A 3 31.04 -28.78 19.58
N ASP A 4 31.23 -30.08 19.81
CA ASP A 4 31.92 -31.00 18.87
C ASP A 4 31.09 -31.30 17.61
N LYS A 5 29.96 -30.61 17.46
CA LYS A 5 29.06 -30.78 16.33
C LYS A 5 29.32 -29.65 15.34
N PRO A 6 29.48 -29.97 14.04
CA PRO A 6 29.58 -28.95 13.00
C PRO A 6 28.36 -28.03 13.04
N THR A 7 28.59 -26.76 12.72
CA THR A 7 27.57 -25.69 12.73
C THR A 7 27.03 -25.40 11.34
N THR A 8 27.84 -25.64 10.31
CA THR A 8 27.50 -25.42 8.91
C THR A 8 26.61 -26.55 8.38
N THR A 9 25.78 -26.23 7.39
CA THR A 9 24.82 -27.20 6.83
C THR A 9 25.58 -28.31 6.11
N THR A 10 26.52 -27.94 5.23
CA THR A 10 27.34 -28.92 4.52
C THR A 10 28.35 -29.60 5.43
N GLY A 11 28.92 -28.93 6.43
CA GLY A 11 29.83 -29.57 7.40
C GLY A 11 29.13 -30.67 8.21
N THR A 12 27.86 -30.45 8.57
CA THR A 12 27.02 -31.47 9.23
C THR A 12 26.76 -32.68 8.33
N GLN A 13 26.50 -32.44 7.04
CA GLN A 13 26.33 -33.51 6.07
C GLN A 13 27.64 -34.29 5.86
N LEU A 14 28.77 -33.60 5.69
CA LEU A 14 30.08 -34.21 5.51
C LEU A 14 30.47 -35.08 6.71
N TYR A 15 30.30 -34.57 7.93
CA TYR A 15 30.56 -35.33 9.15
C TYR A 15 29.62 -36.54 9.25
N GLY A 16 28.33 -36.38 8.89
CA GLY A 16 27.35 -37.46 8.88
C GLY A 16 27.65 -38.59 7.88
N ILE A 17 28.30 -38.29 6.76
CA ILE A 17 28.71 -39.29 5.75
C ILE A 17 29.87 -40.16 6.25
N LEU A 18 30.66 -39.68 7.22
CA LEU A 18 31.79 -40.45 7.73
C LEU A 18 31.33 -41.74 8.46
N PRO A 19 32.08 -42.85 8.30
CA PRO A 19 31.83 -44.05 9.07
C PRO A 19 31.81 -43.77 10.57
N GLU A 20 30.90 -44.43 11.29
CA GLU A 20 30.67 -44.20 12.72
C GLU A 20 31.94 -44.34 13.56
N VAL A 21 32.82 -45.28 13.21
CA VAL A 21 34.11 -45.50 13.89
C VAL A 21 34.95 -44.21 13.99
N TYR A 22 34.93 -43.35 12.96
CA TYR A 22 35.69 -42.09 12.98
C TYR A 22 34.98 -41.01 13.79
N ARG A 23 33.64 -40.99 13.76
CA ARG A 23 32.83 -40.07 14.56
C ARG A 23 32.94 -40.37 16.06
N THR A 24 32.91 -41.64 16.45
CA THR A 24 33.10 -42.06 17.84
C THR A 24 34.48 -41.69 18.36
N ARG A 25 35.55 -41.83 17.54
CA ARG A 25 36.92 -41.46 17.93
C ARG A 25 37.13 -39.96 18.10
N ASP A 26 36.42 -39.15 17.31
CA ASP A 26 36.53 -37.69 17.34
C ASP A 26 35.67 -37.05 18.45
N SER A 27 34.62 -37.75 18.90
CA SER A 27 33.70 -37.30 19.96
C SER A 27 34.40 -37.11 21.31
N VAL A 28 34.17 -35.96 21.96
CA VAL A 28 34.67 -35.70 23.33
C VAL A 28 34.07 -36.68 24.34
N GLU A 29 32.86 -37.22 24.10
CA GLU A 29 32.24 -38.24 24.96
C GLU A 29 33.08 -39.53 25.04
N PHE A 30 33.87 -39.82 24.01
CA PHE A 30 34.73 -41.01 23.94
C PHE A 30 36.23 -40.66 23.99
N GLY A 31 36.56 -39.45 24.42
CA GLY A 31 37.94 -38.99 24.64
C GLY A 31 38.65 -38.36 23.43
N GLY A 32 37.91 -37.97 22.38
CA GLY A 32 38.42 -37.20 21.24
C GLY A 32 38.47 -35.68 21.50
N GLU A 33 39.11 -34.92 20.60
CA GLU A 33 39.28 -33.46 20.69
C GLU A 33 38.32 -32.65 19.79
N GLY A 34 37.51 -33.33 18.96
CA GLY A 34 36.55 -32.71 18.02
C GLY A 34 37.20 -32.01 16.82
N ASP A 35 38.48 -32.26 16.55
CA ASP A 35 39.22 -31.57 15.49
C ASP A 35 38.79 -31.99 14.08
N LEU A 36 38.37 -33.24 13.89
CA LEU A 36 37.86 -33.68 12.60
C LEU A 36 36.50 -33.00 12.30
N ALA A 37 35.62 -32.90 13.30
CA ALA A 37 34.38 -32.14 13.19
C ALA A 37 34.65 -30.67 12.82
N ARG A 38 35.59 -29.99 13.50
CA ARG A 38 35.96 -28.59 13.19
C ARG A 38 36.56 -28.42 11.79
N PHE A 39 37.42 -29.35 11.38
CA PHE A 39 38.01 -29.33 10.04
C PHE A 39 36.92 -29.46 8.97
N LEU A 40 36.02 -30.43 9.11
CA LEU A 40 34.91 -30.61 8.17
C LEU A 40 33.92 -29.45 8.22
N ASP A 41 33.74 -28.80 9.37
CA ASP A 41 32.91 -27.61 9.49
C ASP A 41 33.52 -26.43 8.71
N THR A 42 34.84 -26.26 8.79
CA THR A 42 35.57 -25.24 8.00
C THR A 42 35.49 -25.54 6.50
N CYS A 43 35.62 -26.81 6.08
CA CYS A 43 35.36 -27.20 4.70
C CYS A 43 33.90 -26.95 4.30
N GLY A 44 32.97 -27.21 5.22
CA GLY A 44 31.54 -26.95 5.09
C GLY A 44 31.24 -25.47 4.84
N GLU A 45 31.92 -24.56 5.54
CA GLU A 45 31.78 -23.12 5.35
C GLU A 45 32.13 -22.69 3.91
N LEU A 46 33.25 -23.19 3.37
CA LEU A 46 33.65 -22.90 1.99
C LEU A 46 32.62 -23.44 0.99
N LEU A 47 32.16 -24.69 1.19
CA LEU A 47 31.18 -25.32 0.30
C LEU A 47 29.80 -24.65 0.38
N ASP A 48 29.37 -24.24 1.57
CA ASP A 48 28.13 -23.48 1.77
C ASP A 48 28.20 -22.12 1.04
N ARG A 49 29.35 -21.43 1.06
CA ARG A 49 29.56 -20.19 0.29
C ARG A 49 29.52 -20.42 -1.22
N ILE A 50 30.13 -21.51 -1.70
CA ILE A 50 30.08 -21.88 -3.14
C ILE A 50 28.64 -22.19 -3.54
N ARG A 51 27.93 -22.98 -2.73
CA ARG A 51 26.53 -23.32 -2.95
C ARG A 51 25.65 -22.07 -2.97
N ALA A 52 25.79 -21.17 -1.99
CA ALA A 52 25.07 -19.90 -1.95
C ALA A 52 25.32 -19.06 -3.22
N THR A 53 26.56 -19.05 -3.74
CA THR A 53 26.88 -18.38 -5.01
C THR A 53 26.21 -19.03 -6.20
N MET A 54 26.14 -20.37 -6.25
CA MET A 54 25.46 -21.10 -7.31
C MET A 54 23.94 -20.92 -7.26
N ASP A 55 23.36 -20.96 -6.07
CA ASP A 55 21.93 -20.74 -5.84
C ASP A 55 21.55 -19.30 -6.22
N GLN A 56 22.36 -18.30 -5.85
CA GLN A 56 22.15 -16.92 -6.29
C GLN A 56 22.27 -16.78 -7.81
N ARG A 57 23.27 -17.42 -8.44
CA ARG A 57 23.43 -17.38 -9.91
C ARG A 57 22.25 -18.03 -10.63
N LEU A 58 21.65 -19.07 -10.06
CA LEU A 58 20.42 -19.65 -10.59
C LEU A 58 19.25 -18.65 -10.45
N ALA A 59 19.07 -18.05 -9.27
CA ALA A 59 18.05 -17.04 -9.04
C ALA A 59 18.21 -15.82 -9.97
N ASP A 60 19.44 -15.40 -10.25
CA ASP A 60 19.77 -14.31 -11.17
C ASP A 60 19.32 -14.55 -12.61
N SER A 61 19.02 -15.80 -12.98
CA SER A 61 18.48 -16.14 -14.30
C SER A 61 16.99 -15.85 -14.44
N PHE A 62 16.28 -15.59 -13.34
CA PHE A 62 14.84 -15.39 -13.30
C PHE A 62 14.50 -14.02 -12.69
N PRO A 63 13.92 -13.09 -13.47
CA PRO A 63 13.66 -11.74 -12.99
C PRO A 63 12.43 -11.62 -12.08
N ASP A 64 11.76 -12.72 -11.74
CA ASP A 64 10.52 -12.75 -10.96
C ASP A 64 10.76 -12.69 -9.44
N ASN A 65 9.64 -12.65 -8.70
CA ASN A 65 9.61 -12.69 -7.25
C ASN A 65 9.17 -14.09 -6.79
N PRO A 66 10.12 -14.99 -6.46
CA PRO A 66 9.75 -16.32 -6.00
C PRO A 66 9.12 -16.25 -4.60
N PRO A 67 8.08 -17.07 -4.31
CA PRO A 67 7.40 -17.08 -3.00
C PRO A 67 8.32 -17.57 -1.87
N SER A 68 9.40 -18.27 -2.21
CA SER A 68 10.43 -18.72 -1.28
C SER A 68 11.76 -18.86 -2.00
N GLY A 69 12.85 -18.49 -1.32
CA GLY A 69 14.22 -18.62 -1.84
C GLY A 69 14.83 -17.28 -2.22
N LEU A 70 15.91 -17.36 -2.99
CA LEU A 70 16.64 -16.19 -3.48
C LEU A 70 15.95 -15.63 -4.72
N SER A 71 15.93 -14.31 -4.81
CA SER A 71 15.42 -13.58 -5.95
C SER A 71 16.60 -12.98 -6.72
N CYS A 72 16.39 -12.63 -8.00
CA CYS A 72 17.44 -12.03 -8.84
C CYS A 72 18.04 -10.76 -8.21
N GLN A 73 19.35 -10.52 -8.37
CA GLN A 73 19.95 -9.32 -7.79
C GLN A 73 19.45 -8.03 -8.46
N PRO A 74 19.23 -6.91 -7.72
CA PRO A 74 18.62 -5.70 -8.27
C PRO A 74 19.39 -5.06 -9.45
N TRP A 75 20.70 -5.24 -9.50
CA TRP A 75 21.55 -4.68 -10.56
C TRP A 75 21.33 -5.36 -11.93
N LEU A 76 20.75 -6.57 -11.97
CA LEU A 76 20.43 -7.29 -13.21
C LEU A 76 19.12 -6.82 -13.85
N ILE A 77 18.19 -6.28 -13.05
CA ILE A 77 16.85 -5.87 -13.51
C ILE A 77 16.93 -4.91 -14.71
N PRO A 78 17.79 -3.87 -14.73
CA PRO A 78 17.93 -2.98 -15.88
C PRO A 78 18.38 -3.69 -17.17
N TYR A 79 19.17 -4.77 -17.06
CA TYR A 79 19.62 -5.53 -18.22
C TYR A 79 18.49 -6.38 -18.81
N PHE A 80 17.69 -7.01 -17.97
CA PHE A 80 16.48 -7.69 -18.43
C PHE A 80 15.47 -6.70 -19.03
N ALA A 81 15.32 -5.53 -18.41
CA ALA A 81 14.47 -4.47 -18.93
C ALA A 81 14.96 -4.01 -20.31
N GLN A 82 16.27 -3.82 -20.51
CA GLN A 82 16.82 -3.50 -21.83
C GLN A 82 16.63 -4.62 -22.85
N LEU A 83 16.83 -5.88 -22.45
CA LEU A 83 16.65 -7.05 -23.33
C LEU A 83 15.21 -7.19 -23.80
N LEU A 84 14.26 -6.96 -22.90
CA LEU A 84 12.83 -7.08 -23.15
C LEU A 84 12.20 -5.75 -23.58
N ASP A 85 12.93 -4.65 -23.71
CA ASP A 85 12.44 -3.30 -24.01
C ASP A 85 11.36 -2.78 -23.02
N VAL A 86 11.55 -3.05 -21.73
CA VAL A 86 10.64 -2.66 -20.65
C VAL A 86 11.08 -1.33 -20.06
N ARG A 87 10.19 -0.35 -20.07
CA ARG A 87 10.39 0.87 -19.28
C ARG A 87 10.00 0.61 -17.83
N LEU A 88 10.98 0.62 -16.93
CA LEU A 88 10.77 0.46 -15.48
C LEU A 88 10.18 1.75 -14.90
N VAL A 89 9.08 1.63 -14.16
CA VAL A 89 8.37 2.80 -13.59
C VAL A 89 8.10 2.62 -12.10
N SER A 90 7.98 1.39 -11.63
CA SER A 90 7.76 1.07 -10.23
C SER A 90 8.89 1.61 -9.35
N PRO A 91 8.57 2.27 -8.22
CA PRO A 91 9.59 2.74 -7.30
C PRO A 91 10.28 1.58 -6.57
N ASP A 92 9.59 0.44 -6.41
CA ASP A 92 10.04 -0.71 -5.62
C ASP A 92 10.77 -1.75 -6.46
N GLU A 93 11.74 -2.44 -5.86
CA GLU A 93 12.50 -3.48 -6.55
C GLU A 93 11.62 -4.68 -6.93
N GLU A 94 10.66 -5.03 -6.06
CA GLU A 94 9.68 -6.10 -6.29
C GLU A 94 8.78 -5.77 -7.49
N GLY A 95 8.21 -4.55 -7.53
CA GLY A 95 7.39 -4.13 -8.67
C GLY A 95 8.19 -4.03 -9.98
N ARG A 96 9.46 -3.58 -9.94
CA ARG A 96 10.34 -3.57 -11.13
C ARG A 96 10.61 -4.97 -11.68
N ARG A 97 10.71 -5.97 -10.80
CA ARG A 97 10.83 -7.39 -11.18
C ARG A 97 9.56 -7.88 -11.85
N ASP A 98 8.41 -7.58 -11.27
CA ASP A 98 7.12 -7.96 -11.84
C ASP A 98 6.86 -7.30 -13.20
N GLU A 99 7.31 -6.05 -13.39
CA GLU A 99 7.26 -5.37 -14.70
C GLU A 99 8.04 -6.13 -15.78
N VAL A 100 9.19 -6.69 -15.43
CA VAL A 100 10.04 -7.46 -16.34
C VAL A 100 9.46 -8.85 -16.56
N ALA A 101 9.07 -9.54 -15.48
CA ALA A 101 8.54 -10.90 -15.52
C ALA A 101 7.24 -10.98 -16.36
N ASN A 102 6.36 -9.99 -16.24
CA ASN A 102 5.08 -9.97 -16.94
C ASN A 102 5.11 -9.26 -18.30
N ALA A 103 6.26 -8.70 -18.70
CA ALA A 103 6.40 -7.86 -19.90
C ALA A 103 5.80 -8.47 -21.17
N VAL A 104 6.08 -9.75 -21.44
CA VAL A 104 5.59 -10.46 -22.63
C VAL A 104 4.07 -10.64 -22.57
N ALA A 105 3.55 -11.08 -21.42
CA ALA A 105 2.13 -11.35 -21.23
C ALA A 105 1.29 -10.06 -21.38
N TRP A 106 1.74 -8.96 -20.78
CA TRP A 106 1.05 -7.67 -20.88
C TRP A 106 1.01 -7.14 -22.31
N ARG A 107 2.10 -7.30 -23.08
CA ARG A 107 2.11 -6.88 -24.50
C ARG A 107 1.16 -7.69 -25.36
N GLN A 108 1.07 -9.00 -25.15
CA GLN A 108 0.14 -9.86 -25.87
C GLN A 108 -1.33 -9.53 -25.58
N ARG A 109 -1.62 -8.96 -24.41
CA ARG A 109 -2.97 -8.59 -23.95
C ARG A 109 -3.18 -7.08 -23.89
N LYS A 110 -2.38 -6.30 -24.61
CA LYS A 110 -2.46 -4.85 -24.63
C LYS A 110 -3.89 -4.40 -24.97
N GLY A 111 -4.40 -3.42 -24.22
CA GLY A 111 -5.74 -2.87 -24.38
C GLY A 111 -6.88 -3.69 -23.77
N THR A 112 -6.58 -4.81 -23.10
CA THR A 112 -7.59 -5.58 -22.36
C THR A 112 -7.69 -5.10 -20.91
N LEU A 113 -8.88 -5.24 -20.30
CA LEU A 113 -9.10 -4.87 -18.89
C LEU A 113 -8.21 -5.69 -17.94
N THR A 114 -8.03 -6.98 -18.22
CA THR A 114 -7.16 -7.87 -17.44
C THR A 114 -5.71 -7.38 -17.43
N ALA A 115 -5.17 -6.89 -18.55
CA ALA A 115 -3.82 -6.34 -18.56
C ALA A 115 -3.71 -5.07 -17.70
N ILE A 116 -4.73 -4.21 -17.71
CA ILE A 116 -4.77 -2.99 -16.88
C ILE A 116 -4.79 -3.35 -15.39
N GLU A 117 -5.60 -4.33 -15.01
CA GLU A 117 -5.70 -4.83 -13.63
C GLU A 117 -4.37 -5.41 -13.15
N GLN A 118 -3.76 -6.30 -13.95
CA GLN A 118 -2.46 -6.89 -13.63
C GLN A 118 -1.34 -5.85 -13.50
N ILE A 119 -1.38 -4.78 -14.32
CA ILE A 119 -0.41 -3.68 -14.21
C ILE A 119 -0.65 -2.89 -12.91
N ALA A 120 -1.90 -2.61 -12.54
CA ALA A 120 -2.21 -1.90 -11.30
C ALA A 120 -1.76 -2.68 -10.07
N GLU A 121 -1.94 -4.00 -10.07
CA GLU A 121 -1.48 -4.89 -9.00
C GLU A 121 0.05 -4.97 -8.94
N ALA A 122 0.72 -5.27 -10.06
CA ALA A 122 2.17 -5.45 -10.09
C ALA A 122 2.97 -4.14 -9.88
N VAL A 123 2.52 -3.04 -10.47
CA VAL A 123 3.25 -1.75 -10.39
C VAL A 123 2.81 -0.93 -9.20
N GLY A 124 1.52 -0.94 -8.88
CA GLY A 124 0.92 -0.08 -7.87
C GLY A 124 0.67 -0.75 -6.53
N GLN A 125 0.86 -2.07 -6.43
CA GLN A 125 0.50 -2.88 -5.26
C GLN A 125 -0.92 -2.58 -4.77
N MET A 126 -1.83 -2.32 -5.72
CA MET A 126 -3.20 -1.92 -5.44
C MET A 126 -4.18 -2.75 -6.25
N GLU A 127 -5.22 -3.19 -5.57
CA GLU A 127 -6.37 -3.84 -6.18
C GLU A 127 -7.24 -2.78 -6.84
N VAL A 128 -7.75 -3.06 -8.05
CA VAL A 128 -8.57 -2.09 -8.77
C VAL A 128 -9.81 -2.74 -9.37
N GLU A 129 -10.96 -2.10 -9.24
CA GLU A 129 -12.12 -2.41 -10.06
C GLU A 129 -12.20 -1.45 -11.24
N ILE A 130 -12.24 -2.01 -12.45
CA ILE A 130 -12.12 -1.25 -13.68
C ILE A 130 -13.49 -1.04 -14.32
N GLN A 131 -13.79 0.21 -14.66
CA GLN A 131 -14.94 0.58 -15.47
C GLN A 131 -14.53 1.28 -16.77
N GLU A 132 -15.13 0.84 -17.87
CA GLU A 132 -14.97 1.50 -19.17
C GLU A 132 -15.86 2.76 -19.24
N GLY A 133 -15.27 3.93 -19.48
CA GLY A 133 -16.00 5.19 -19.48
C GLY A 133 -17.06 5.33 -20.58
N TRP A 134 -16.95 4.57 -21.68
CA TRP A 134 -18.00 4.55 -22.72
C TRP A 134 -19.28 3.86 -22.24
N ARG A 135 -19.18 2.85 -21.37
CA ARG A 135 -20.36 2.21 -20.75
C ARG A 135 -21.08 3.15 -19.78
N ARG A 136 -20.33 4.11 -19.21
CA ARG A 136 -20.84 5.18 -18.34
C ARG A 136 -21.35 6.40 -19.11
N SER A 137 -21.15 6.47 -20.42
CA SER A 137 -21.54 7.64 -21.22
C SER A 137 -22.95 7.46 -21.78
N ALA A 138 -23.80 8.47 -21.59
CA ALA A 138 -25.13 8.50 -22.17
C ALA A 138 -25.03 8.69 -23.69
N VAL A 139 -25.72 7.83 -24.44
CA VAL A 139 -25.77 7.88 -25.90
C VAL A 139 -27.22 7.76 -26.36
N THR A 140 -27.53 8.34 -27.52
CA THR A 140 -28.84 8.13 -28.15
C THR A 140 -28.85 6.77 -28.85
N PRO A 141 -29.82 5.88 -28.57
CA PRO A 141 -29.92 4.59 -29.27
C PRO A 141 -30.09 4.81 -30.77
N ARG A 142 -29.42 3.99 -31.57
CA ARG A 142 -29.62 3.96 -33.04
C ARG A 142 -30.52 2.79 -33.40
N ILE A 143 -31.37 2.99 -34.40
CA ILE A 143 -32.18 1.91 -34.97
C ILE A 143 -31.22 0.81 -35.48
N GLY A 144 -31.49 -0.45 -35.12
CA GLY A 144 -30.65 -1.59 -35.50
C GLY A 144 -29.38 -1.77 -34.66
N MET A 145 -29.25 -1.07 -33.53
CA MET A 145 -28.20 -1.40 -32.56
C MET A 145 -28.43 -2.83 -32.04
N PRO A 146 -27.45 -3.75 -32.17
CA PRO A 146 -27.60 -5.09 -31.66
C PRO A 146 -27.68 -5.05 -30.14
N GLN A 147 -28.62 -5.81 -29.60
CA GLN A 147 -28.80 -6.03 -28.17
C GLN A 147 -28.34 -7.45 -27.86
N LEU A 148 -27.51 -7.62 -26.84
CA LEU A 148 -27.15 -8.93 -26.33
C LEU A 148 -28.36 -9.58 -25.65
N PRO A 149 -28.62 -10.88 -25.83
CA PRO A 149 -29.68 -11.57 -25.11
C PRO A 149 -29.46 -11.50 -23.59
N ALA A 150 -30.54 -11.37 -22.82
CA ALA A 150 -30.48 -11.26 -21.36
C ALA A 150 -29.70 -12.41 -20.70
N GLY A 151 -29.85 -13.63 -21.21
CA GLY A 151 -29.13 -14.80 -20.72
C GLY A 151 -27.59 -14.70 -20.86
N ALA A 152 -27.10 -13.99 -21.89
CA ALA A 152 -25.66 -13.74 -22.06
C ALA A 152 -25.11 -12.75 -21.01
N LEU A 153 -26.00 -11.97 -20.40
CA LEU A 153 -25.72 -11.03 -19.31
C LEU A 153 -26.09 -11.62 -17.94
N GLY A 154 -26.44 -12.91 -17.90
CA GLY A 154 -26.78 -13.60 -16.67
C GLY A 154 -28.08 -13.13 -16.03
N GLU A 155 -28.98 -12.55 -16.84
CA GLU A 155 -30.32 -12.14 -16.45
C GLU A 155 -31.39 -13.08 -17.03
N ASP A 156 -32.60 -12.95 -16.50
CA ASP A 156 -33.74 -13.78 -16.87
C ASP A 156 -34.16 -13.55 -18.34
N PRO A 157 -34.47 -14.60 -19.13
CA PRO A 157 -34.93 -14.44 -20.52
C PRO A 157 -36.18 -13.54 -20.68
N ARG A 158 -36.98 -13.33 -19.63
CA ARG A 158 -38.12 -12.39 -19.64
C ARG A 158 -37.73 -10.95 -19.94
N PHE A 159 -36.46 -10.57 -19.77
CA PHE A 159 -35.96 -9.26 -20.19
C PHE A 159 -35.92 -9.10 -21.72
N ASP A 160 -35.88 -10.20 -22.48
CA ASP A 160 -35.90 -10.19 -23.95
C ASP A 160 -37.35 -10.12 -24.51
N ASP A 161 -38.36 -10.36 -23.67
CA ASP A 161 -39.76 -10.42 -24.07
C ASP A 161 -40.47 -9.05 -23.96
N PHE A 162 -40.32 -8.25 -25.00
CA PHE A 162 -40.92 -6.92 -25.06
C PHE A 162 -42.45 -6.94 -25.24
N GLN A 163 -43.01 -7.98 -25.86
CA GLN A 163 -44.44 -8.01 -26.20
C GLN A 163 -45.28 -8.36 -24.98
N ASP A 164 -44.86 -9.35 -24.20
CA ASP A 164 -45.64 -9.83 -23.06
C ASP A 164 -45.27 -9.09 -21.76
N HIS A 165 -44.06 -8.53 -21.66
CA HIS A 165 -43.54 -7.92 -20.44
C HIS A 165 -42.79 -6.58 -20.66
N PRO A 166 -43.47 -5.50 -21.09
CA PRO A 166 -42.81 -4.22 -21.43
C PRO A 166 -42.06 -3.57 -20.25
N LEU A 167 -42.53 -3.76 -19.00
CA LEU A 167 -41.84 -3.25 -17.80
C LEU A 167 -40.55 -4.00 -17.48
N TRP A 168 -40.46 -5.28 -17.84
CA TRP A 168 -39.23 -6.07 -17.70
C TRP A 168 -38.26 -5.72 -18.81
N ALA A 169 -38.74 -5.69 -20.05
CA ALA A 169 -37.91 -5.33 -21.20
C ALA A 169 -37.31 -3.92 -21.07
N ALA A 170 -38.03 -2.94 -20.50
CA ALA A 170 -37.50 -1.61 -20.21
C ALA A 170 -36.30 -1.58 -19.22
N ARG A 171 -36.12 -2.66 -18.45
CA ARG A 171 -35.01 -2.84 -17.49
C ARG A 171 -33.88 -3.71 -18.06
N HIS A 172 -33.94 -4.10 -19.33
CA HIS A 172 -32.94 -4.97 -19.93
C HIS A 172 -31.53 -4.32 -19.81
N PRO A 173 -30.52 -5.02 -19.25
CA PRO A 173 -29.22 -4.44 -18.90
C PRO A 173 -28.49 -3.74 -20.05
N ASP A 174 -28.61 -4.30 -21.26
CA ASP A 174 -27.91 -3.79 -22.44
C ASP A 174 -28.58 -2.56 -23.07
N LEU A 175 -29.79 -2.20 -22.63
CA LEU A 175 -30.44 -0.99 -23.13
C LEU A 175 -29.60 0.24 -22.76
N PRO A 176 -29.41 1.20 -23.68
CA PRO A 176 -28.68 2.42 -23.40
C PRO A 176 -29.52 3.45 -22.63
N ALA A 177 -30.16 3.01 -21.55
CA ALA A 177 -30.96 3.88 -20.69
C ALA A 177 -30.04 4.80 -19.86
N ALA A 178 -30.28 6.11 -19.98
CA ALA A 178 -29.68 7.11 -19.09
C ALA A 178 -30.60 7.47 -17.92
N THR A 179 -31.91 7.22 -18.08
CA THR A 179 -32.90 7.49 -17.04
C THR A 179 -32.81 6.43 -15.94
N THR A 180 -32.55 6.88 -14.72
CA THR A 180 -32.45 6.02 -13.55
C THR A 180 -33.82 5.50 -13.11
N ASP A 181 -33.93 4.20 -12.86
CA ASP A 181 -35.10 3.57 -12.27
C ASP A 181 -35.05 3.67 -10.74
N PHE A 182 -35.78 4.62 -10.16
CA PHE A 182 -35.81 4.86 -8.71
C PHE A 182 -36.46 3.73 -7.91
N ARG A 183 -37.16 2.78 -8.55
CA ARG A 183 -37.81 1.65 -7.85
C ARG A 183 -36.80 0.62 -7.36
N TYR A 184 -35.65 0.55 -8.03
CA TYR A 184 -34.62 -0.45 -7.74
C TYR A 184 -33.28 0.23 -7.55
N PRO A 185 -32.56 -0.07 -6.46
CA PRO A 185 -31.19 0.38 -6.32
C PRO A 185 -30.23 -0.45 -7.21
N ALA A 186 -29.34 0.25 -7.91
CA ALA A 186 -28.17 -0.35 -8.54
C ALA A 186 -27.14 -0.66 -7.44
N ARG A 187 -26.70 -1.93 -7.38
CA ARG A 187 -25.75 -2.37 -6.36
C ARG A 187 -24.89 -3.55 -6.81
N ALA A 188 -23.71 -3.65 -6.22
CA ALA A 188 -22.83 -4.81 -6.27
C ALA A 188 -23.35 -5.86 -5.29
N MET A 189 -23.56 -7.08 -5.78
CA MET A 189 -24.07 -8.21 -5.00
C MET A 189 -23.11 -9.39 -5.09
N GLU A 190 -22.77 -9.97 -3.94
CA GLU A 190 -21.95 -11.18 -3.85
C GLU A 190 -22.66 -12.35 -4.54
N VAL A 191 -21.88 -13.11 -5.32
CA VAL A 191 -22.31 -14.35 -5.96
C VAL A 191 -21.69 -15.48 -5.15
N VAL A 192 -22.54 -16.23 -4.44
CA VAL A 192 -22.08 -17.37 -3.64
C VAL A 192 -21.70 -18.51 -4.59
N VAL A 193 -20.44 -18.91 -4.52
CA VAL A 193 -19.87 -20.02 -5.30
C VAL A 193 -19.18 -20.98 -4.36
N ALA A 194 -19.24 -22.28 -4.63
CA ALA A 194 -18.47 -23.27 -3.87
C ALA A 194 -16.97 -23.04 -4.06
N ALA A 195 -16.16 -23.39 -3.06
CA ALA A 195 -14.72 -23.18 -3.11
C ALA A 195 -14.08 -23.92 -4.31
N GLY A 196 -13.36 -23.19 -5.15
CA GLY A 196 -12.68 -23.73 -6.33
C GLY A 196 -13.55 -23.87 -7.59
N GLU A 197 -14.84 -23.50 -7.51
CA GLU A 197 -15.73 -23.48 -8.68
C GLU A 197 -15.82 -22.07 -9.29
N PHE A 198 -16.21 -22.03 -10.57
CA PHE A 198 -16.52 -20.79 -11.27
C PHE A 198 -18.02 -20.51 -11.20
N PRO A 199 -18.44 -19.24 -11.07
CA PRO A 199 -19.85 -18.89 -11.09
C PRO A 199 -20.49 -19.27 -12.43
N ALA A 200 -21.68 -19.87 -12.38
CA ALA A 200 -22.46 -20.16 -13.59
C ALA A 200 -22.97 -18.88 -14.28
N ASN A 201 -23.04 -17.76 -13.57
CA ASN A 201 -23.52 -16.50 -14.12
C ASN A 201 -22.42 -15.78 -14.93
N PRO A 202 -22.62 -15.50 -16.23
CA PRO A 202 -21.60 -14.88 -17.08
C PRO A 202 -21.28 -13.42 -16.75
N ALA A 203 -22.13 -12.74 -15.97
CA ALA A 203 -21.87 -11.37 -15.51
C ALA A 203 -21.12 -11.30 -14.17
N ALA A 204 -20.77 -12.45 -13.58
CA ALA A 204 -19.96 -12.49 -12.36
C ALA A 204 -18.51 -12.06 -12.65
N LYS A 205 -17.98 -11.25 -11.75
CA LYS A 205 -16.61 -10.75 -11.74
C LYS A 205 -15.92 -11.20 -10.46
N LEU A 206 -14.60 -11.39 -10.54
CA LEU A 206 -13.76 -11.61 -9.38
C LEU A 206 -13.02 -10.31 -9.09
N THR A 207 -13.26 -9.74 -7.91
CA THR A 207 -12.53 -8.56 -7.44
C THR A 207 -12.14 -8.84 -6.00
N THR A 208 -10.98 -8.32 -5.59
CA THR A 208 -10.52 -8.47 -4.22
C THR A 208 -11.09 -7.33 -3.38
N PHE A 209 -11.78 -7.70 -2.29
CA PHE A 209 -12.36 -6.76 -1.33
C PHE A 209 -11.73 -7.02 0.03
N ALA A 210 -11.12 -6.00 0.62
CA ALA A 210 -10.39 -6.13 1.89
C ALA A 210 -9.41 -7.32 1.90
N GLY A 211 -8.64 -7.48 0.82
CA GLY A 211 -7.65 -8.56 0.67
C GLY A 211 -8.24 -9.95 0.48
N ARG A 212 -9.55 -10.08 0.19
CA ARG A 212 -10.20 -11.37 -0.10
C ARG A 212 -10.86 -11.36 -1.48
N PRO A 213 -10.51 -12.29 -2.38
CA PRO A 213 -11.16 -12.39 -3.68
C PRO A 213 -12.62 -12.81 -3.48
N VAL A 214 -13.56 -12.01 -4.01
CA VAL A 214 -15.00 -12.25 -3.91
C VAL A 214 -15.61 -12.22 -5.31
N TRP A 215 -16.39 -13.25 -5.62
CA TRP A 215 -17.23 -13.24 -6.82
C TRP A 215 -18.44 -12.35 -6.59
N TRP A 216 -18.72 -11.43 -7.50
CA TRP A 216 -19.85 -10.51 -7.40
C TRP A 216 -20.39 -10.15 -8.77
N ARG A 217 -21.60 -9.57 -8.82
CA ARG A 217 -22.20 -9.04 -10.04
C ARG A 217 -22.90 -7.71 -9.79
N GLN A 218 -23.02 -6.89 -10.82
CA GLN A 218 -23.88 -5.71 -10.78
C GLN A 218 -25.34 -6.13 -10.94
N VAL A 219 -26.20 -5.68 -10.03
CA VAL A 219 -27.65 -5.90 -10.09
C VAL A 219 -28.36 -4.58 -10.36
N ASN A 220 -29.40 -4.62 -11.18
CA ASN A 220 -30.19 -3.45 -11.59
C ASN A 220 -29.31 -2.31 -12.13
N PRO A 221 -28.58 -2.47 -13.24
CA PRO A 221 -27.64 -1.45 -13.74
C PRO A 221 -28.30 -0.11 -14.08
N HIS A 222 -29.62 -0.11 -14.38
CA HIS A 222 -30.40 1.11 -14.59
C HIS A 222 -30.95 1.73 -13.31
N GLY A 223 -30.78 1.07 -12.16
CA GLY A 223 -31.30 1.48 -10.88
C GLY A 223 -30.58 2.70 -10.28
N ALA A 224 -31.16 3.25 -9.21
CA ALA A 224 -30.55 4.34 -8.47
C ALA A 224 -29.25 3.88 -7.77
N PRO A 225 -28.08 4.49 -8.05
CA PRO A 225 -26.83 4.07 -7.42
C PRO A 225 -26.90 4.31 -5.91
N CYS A 226 -26.68 3.26 -5.12
CA CYS A 226 -26.60 3.38 -3.66
C CYS A 226 -25.46 4.31 -3.23
N PHE A 227 -24.34 4.26 -3.97
CA PHE A 227 -23.12 5.02 -3.69
C PHE A 227 -22.67 5.74 -4.96
N PRO A 228 -23.16 6.97 -5.24
CA PRO A 228 -22.77 7.71 -6.43
C PRO A 228 -21.26 7.96 -6.48
N GLY A 229 -20.62 7.67 -7.61
CA GLY A 229 -19.19 7.88 -7.83
C GLY A 229 -18.26 6.77 -7.30
N SER A 230 -18.80 5.66 -6.79
CA SER A 230 -18.04 4.45 -6.48
C SER A 230 -17.97 3.49 -7.69
N PHE A 231 -17.25 2.38 -7.56
CA PHE A 231 -17.22 1.28 -8.51
C PHE A 231 -18.62 0.63 -8.74
N ASP A 232 -19.54 0.84 -7.79
CA ASP A 232 -20.91 0.33 -7.82
C ASP A 232 -21.85 1.25 -8.62
N ASP A 233 -21.46 2.52 -8.78
CA ASP A 233 -22.18 3.40 -9.67
C ASP A 233 -21.90 2.99 -11.12
N VAL A 234 -22.93 2.57 -11.84
CA VAL A 234 -22.88 2.26 -13.28
C VAL A 234 -23.80 3.17 -14.10
N SER A 235 -24.37 4.21 -13.47
CA SER A 235 -25.34 5.11 -14.10
C SER A 235 -24.75 5.82 -15.33
N ARG A 236 -25.48 5.87 -16.44
CA ARG A 236 -24.98 6.58 -17.63
C ARG A 236 -25.20 8.08 -17.49
N ARG A 237 -24.19 8.89 -17.79
CA ARG A 237 -24.26 10.36 -17.66
C ARG A 237 -23.73 11.05 -18.90
N THR A 238 -24.03 12.35 -19.02
CA THR A 238 -23.46 13.20 -20.07
C THR A 238 -21.94 13.20 -19.98
N VAL A 239 -21.29 13.26 -21.14
CA VAL A 239 -19.84 13.30 -21.24
C VAL A 239 -19.29 14.52 -20.48
N ASP A 240 -18.31 14.25 -19.63
CA ASP A 240 -17.58 15.25 -18.85
C ASP A 240 -16.29 15.65 -19.56
N LEU A 241 -16.23 16.92 -19.96
CA LEU A 241 -15.10 17.50 -20.70
C LEU A 241 -14.06 18.16 -19.81
N ARG A 242 -14.26 18.18 -18.48
CA ARG A 242 -13.27 18.73 -17.55
C ARG A 242 -12.04 17.84 -17.48
N THR A 243 -10.90 18.43 -17.16
CA THR A 243 -9.67 17.70 -16.86
C THR A 243 -9.95 16.64 -15.78
N PRO A 244 -9.58 15.36 -15.99
CA PRO A 244 -9.72 14.35 -14.96
C PRO A 244 -8.95 14.76 -13.71
N ASP A 245 -9.60 14.64 -12.57
CA ASP A 245 -8.94 14.56 -11.27
C ASP A 245 -9.58 13.41 -10.48
N TRP A 246 -9.32 13.32 -9.18
CA TRP A 246 -9.91 12.29 -8.31
C TRP A 246 -11.43 12.42 -8.10
N ARG A 247 -12.05 13.56 -8.43
CA ARG A 247 -13.47 13.89 -8.17
C ARG A 247 -14.32 14.04 -9.43
N GLN A 248 -13.72 14.52 -10.52
CA GLN A 248 -14.43 14.95 -11.72
C GLN A 248 -13.71 14.54 -13.01
N GLY A 249 -14.42 14.66 -14.13
CA GLY A 249 -13.92 14.30 -15.45
C GLY A 249 -14.17 12.84 -15.81
N HIS A 250 -14.49 11.96 -14.87
CA HIS A 250 -14.43 10.50 -15.08
C HIS A 250 -15.31 9.97 -16.21
N ILE A 251 -16.49 10.58 -16.44
CA ILE A 251 -17.47 10.07 -17.40
C ILE A 251 -17.12 10.55 -18.81
N HIS A 252 -16.32 9.77 -19.53
CA HIS A 252 -15.97 10.06 -20.91
C HIS A 252 -15.65 8.77 -21.67
N PRO A 253 -16.04 8.63 -22.95
CA PRO A 253 -15.85 7.39 -23.70
C PRO A 253 -14.38 6.99 -23.90
N LYS A 254 -13.47 7.97 -23.83
CA LYS A 254 -12.02 7.76 -23.91
C LYS A 254 -11.34 7.53 -22.54
N ARG A 255 -12.10 7.28 -21.48
CA ARG A 255 -11.53 7.10 -20.13
C ARG A 255 -11.73 5.67 -19.64
N VAL A 256 -10.75 5.19 -18.90
CA VAL A 256 -10.82 3.97 -18.11
C VAL A 256 -10.70 4.38 -16.65
N ILE A 257 -11.71 4.04 -15.85
CA ILE A 257 -11.78 4.41 -14.44
C ILE A 257 -11.29 3.22 -13.63
N LEU A 258 -10.25 3.41 -12.85
CA LEU A 258 -9.71 2.42 -11.92
C LEU A 258 -10.14 2.82 -10.51
N SER A 259 -11.10 2.11 -9.93
CA SER A 259 -11.51 2.34 -8.55
C SER A 259 -10.56 1.57 -7.65
N ALA A 260 -9.84 2.24 -6.74
CA ALA A 260 -8.84 1.62 -5.88
C ALA A 260 -9.17 1.83 -4.39
N PRO A 261 -8.98 0.84 -3.50
CA PRO A 261 -9.18 1.04 -2.08
C PRO A 261 -8.12 2.01 -1.54
N PRO A 262 -8.48 3.03 -0.75
CA PRO A 262 -7.51 3.87 -0.06
C PRO A 262 -6.61 3.03 0.84
N PRO A 263 -5.29 3.27 0.92
CA PRO A 263 -4.44 2.52 1.84
C PRO A 263 -4.87 2.69 3.30
N LEU A 264 -4.71 1.64 4.10
CA LEU A 264 -5.05 1.66 5.54
C LEU A 264 -3.89 2.11 6.44
N GLY A 265 -2.69 2.20 5.88
CA GLY A 265 -1.52 2.72 6.57
C GLY A 265 -1.09 1.91 7.81
N PHE A 266 -0.59 2.60 8.84
CA PHE A 266 -0.06 1.99 10.08
C PHE A 266 -1.04 1.12 10.84
N PHE A 267 -2.33 1.48 10.82
CA PHE A 267 -3.37 0.80 11.59
C PHE A 267 -4.14 -0.21 10.75
N GLU A 268 -3.52 -0.73 9.70
CA GLU A 268 -4.03 -1.90 8.99
C GLU A 268 -4.16 -3.09 9.96
N PRO A 269 -5.33 -3.73 10.07
CA PRO A 269 -5.57 -4.79 11.05
C PRO A 269 -4.56 -5.94 10.92
N GLY A 270 -3.80 -6.20 11.99
CA GLY A 270 -2.84 -7.31 12.06
C GLY A 270 -1.47 -7.02 11.46
N ARG A 271 -1.20 -5.81 10.96
CA ARG A 271 0.09 -5.44 10.37
C ARG A 271 1.22 -5.33 11.40
N PHE A 272 0.97 -4.62 12.51
CA PHE A 272 1.92 -4.44 13.60
C PHE A 272 1.29 -4.80 14.96
N PRO A 273 2.07 -5.31 15.93
CA PRO A 273 1.61 -5.48 17.30
C PRO A 273 1.17 -4.14 17.93
N VAL A 274 0.07 -4.20 18.69
CA VAL A 274 -0.51 -3.04 19.38
C VAL A 274 -0.34 -3.21 20.89
N HIS A 275 0.40 -2.28 21.49
CA HIS A 275 0.47 -2.08 22.93
C HIS A 275 -0.57 -1.05 23.36
N THR A 276 -1.52 -1.47 24.20
CA THR A 276 -2.56 -0.58 24.75
C THR A 276 -2.19 -0.18 26.18
N GLY A 277 -2.22 1.13 26.45
CA GLY A 277 -1.82 1.68 27.74
C GLY A 277 -0.44 2.35 27.73
N ASP A 278 -0.05 2.87 28.89
CA ASP A 278 1.20 3.62 29.04
C ASP A 278 2.41 2.68 29.14
N MET A 279 3.50 3.05 28.49
CA MET A 279 4.78 2.36 28.51
C MET A 279 5.85 3.27 29.12
N LEU A 280 6.58 2.78 30.12
CA LEU A 280 7.64 3.51 30.80
C LEU A 280 9.01 2.92 30.42
N LEU A 281 9.93 3.79 30.01
CA LEU A 281 11.33 3.49 29.78
C LEU A 281 12.17 4.29 30.79
N ASP A 282 12.65 3.61 31.82
CA ASP A 282 13.33 4.19 32.98
C ASP A 282 14.77 3.71 33.18
N GLU A 283 15.23 2.75 32.37
CA GLU A 283 16.62 2.30 32.36
C GLU A 283 17.50 3.26 31.55
N ASP A 284 18.68 3.56 32.07
CA ASP A 284 19.66 4.44 31.42
C ASP A 284 20.44 3.71 30.31
N GLN A 285 19.73 3.38 29.23
CA GLN A 285 20.26 2.69 28.06
C GLN A 285 19.62 3.21 26.76
N GLU A 286 20.11 2.73 25.62
CA GLU A 286 19.45 2.95 24.34
C GLU A 286 18.28 1.98 24.17
N HIS A 287 17.06 2.51 24.09
CA HIS A 287 15.84 1.73 23.88
C HIS A 287 15.49 1.71 22.39
N LEU A 288 15.54 0.54 21.77
CA LEU A 288 15.15 0.34 20.37
C LEU A 288 13.73 -0.25 20.30
N LEU A 289 12.80 0.48 19.70
CA LEU A 289 11.47 -0.02 19.35
C LEU A 289 11.33 -0.02 17.84
N GLU A 290 10.98 -1.17 17.28
CA GLU A 290 10.70 -1.34 15.85
C GLU A 290 9.33 -1.98 15.64
N ASP A 291 8.62 -1.57 14.58
CA ASP A 291 7.40 -2.23 14.11
C ASP A 291 6.31 -2.37 15.19
N LEU A 292 6.10 -1.31 15.97
CA LEU A 292 5.24 -1.31 17.15
C LEU A 292 4.27 -0.13 17.19
N ILE A 293 3.01 -0.40 17.53
CA ILE A 293 1.99 0.62 17.80
C ILE A 293 1.80 0.75 19.32
N ILE A 294 1.93 1.95 19.86
CA ILE A 294 1.68 2.30 21.26
C ILE A 294 0.46 3.23 21.31
N ASP A 295 -0.69 2.66 21.63
CA ASP A 295 -1.95 3.39 21.83
C ASP A 295 -2.08 3.86 23.29
N GLY A 296 -1.14 4.73 23.68
CA GLY A 296 -0.92 5.18 25.04
C GLY A 296 0.19 6.22 25.13
N THR A 297 0.66 6.48 26.35
CA THR A 297 1.77 7.39 26.59
C THR A 297 3.07 6.60 26.69
N LEU A 298 4.01 6.84 25.77
CA LEU A 298 5.39 6.40 25.90
C LEU A 298 6.16 7.44 26.73
N LYS A 299 6.52 7.09 27.96
CA LYS A 299 7.26 7.94 28.89
C LYS A 299 8.72 7.50 28.92
N VAL A 300 9.63 8.40 28.61
CA VAL A 300 11.09 8.16 28.68
C VAL A 300 11.67 9.02 29.80
N THR A 301 12.07 8.38 30.89
CA THR A 301 12.61 9.07 32.08
C THR A 301 14.13 8.96 32.20
N ALA A 302 14.74 7.96 31.58
CA ALA A 302 16.20 7.80 31.47
C ALA A 302 16.58 7.18 30.11
N GLY A 303 17.85 7.34 29.70
CA GLY A 303 18.35 6.80 28.44
C GLY A 303 17.95 7.59 27.18
N THR A 304 18.13 6.95 26.03
CA THR A 304 17.73 7.47 24.71
C THR A 304 16.76 6.50 24.04
N VAL A 305 15.93 6.99 23.12
CA VAL A 305 14.99 6.12 22.39
C VAL A 305 15.20 6.22 20.88
N LYS A 306 15.31 5.06 20.23
CA LYS A 306 15.29 4.88 18.79
C LYS A 306 13.99 4.23 18.37
N LEU A 307 13.22 4.91 17.53
CA LEU A 307 11.93 4.46 17.03
C LEU A 307 12.04 4.23 15.52
N LYS A 308 11.64 3.06 15.04
CA LYS A 308 11.63 2.74 13.62
C LYS A 308 10.32 2.08 13.24
N ARG A 309 9.57 2.70 12.34
CA ARG A 309 8.23 2.21 11.96
C ARG A 309 7.34 1.99 13.18
N CYS A 310 7.25 3.01 14.03
CA CYS A 310 6.40 3.00 15.21
C CYS A 310 5.28 4.05 15.10
N ALA A 311 4.11 3.73 15.65
CA ALA A 311 3.06 4.73 15.88
C ALA A 311 2.86 4.91 17.37
N VAL A 312 3.07 6.12 17.90
CA VAL A 312 2.97 6.43 19.34
C VAL A 312 1.94 7.53 19.56
N ARG A 313 0.91 7.28 20.37
CA ARG A 313 -0.15 8.27 20.59
C ARG A 313 0.42 9.51 21.28
N VAL A 314 1.07 9.33 22.44
CA VAL A 314 1.73 10.43 23.15
C VAL A 314 3.15 10.04 23.51
N LEU A 315 4.14 10.85 23.15
CA LEU A 315 5.53 10.69 23.56
C LEU A 315 5.92 11.79 24.55
N GLU A 316 6.32 11.40 25.76
CA GLU A 316 6.77 12.32 26.82
C GLU A 316 8.19 11.96 27.26
N VAL A 317 9.14 12.86 27.04
CA VAL A 317 10.54 12.66 27.44
C VAL A 317 10.87 13.62 28.58
N THR A 318 11.37 13.08 29.69
CA THR A 318 11.75 13.88 30.89
C THR A 318 13.26 13.83 31.16
N VAL A 319 14.03 13.16 30.30
CA VAL A 319 15.48 13.04 30.43
C VAL A 319 16.12 14.44 30.51
N PRO A 320 16.99 14.72 31.50
CA PRO A 320 17.66 16.01 31.64
C PRO A 320 18.42 16.36 30.35
N ALA A 321 18.36 17.61 29.93
CA ALA A 321 18.96 18.13 28.69
C ALA A 321 20.50 18.15 28.69
N GLY A 322 21.15 17.03 29.01
CA GLY A 322 22.58 16.92 29.29
C GLY A 322 23.46 17.28 28.09
N THR A 323 23.06 16.92 26.88
CA THR A 323 23.78 17.24 25.64
C THR A 323 22.79 17.56 24.52
N MET A 324 22.70 18.82 24.10
CA MET A 324 21.92 19.24 22.91
C MET A 324 22.52 18.73 21.58
N GLU A 325 23.53 17.85 21.64
CA GLU A 325 24.28 17.31 20.50
C GLU A 325 23.89 15.86 20.18
N GLU A 326 23.41 15.09 21.17
CA GLU A 326 22.92 13.73 20.98
C GLU A 326 21.38 13.69 21.05
N PRO A 327 20.72 12.96 20.14
CA PRO A 327 19.27 12.89 20.13
C PRO A 327 18.76 12.08 21.33
N ALA A 328 17.89 12.70 22.14
CA ALA A 328 17.12 11.97 23.14
C ALA A 328 16.08 11.06 22.47
N VAL A 329 15.60 11.48 21.30
CA VAL A 329 14.68 10.73 20.44
C VAL A 329 15.23 10.74 19.02
N ASP A 330 15.50 9.57 18.47
CA ASP A 330 15.79 9.38 17.05
C ASP A 330 14.66 8.53 16.45
N ALA A 331 13.79 9.15 15.64
CA ALA A 331 12.62 8.49 15.08
C ALA A 331 12.68 8.49 13.56
N ARG A 332 12.44 7.32 12.98
CA ARG A 332 12.37 7.11 11.54
C ARG A 332 11.09 6.41 11.12
N GLU A 333 10.40 6.93 10.11
CA GLU A 333 9.15 6.35 9.60
C GLU A 333 8.11 6.20 10.72
N CYS A 334 8.00 7.20 11.60
CA CYS A 334 7.14 7.13 12.78
C CYS A 334 5.94 8.09 12.73
N LEU A 335 4.83 7.69 13.35
CA LEU A 335 3.62 8.49 13.51
C LEU A 335 3.41 8.88 14.97
N PHE A 336 3.15 10.16 15.23
CA PHE A 336 2.82 10.67 16.55
C PHE A 336 1.50 11.43 16.52
N ASP A 337 0.64 11.27 17.54
CA ASP A 337 -0.45 12.23 17.75
C ASP A 337 0.09 13.47 18.47
N LYS A 338 0.77 13.28 19.61
CA LYS A 338 1.42 14.36 20.35
C LYS A 338 2.80 13.94 20.85
N LEU A 339 3.72 14.89 20.94
CA LEU A 339 5.01 14.66 21.55
C LEU A 339 5.56 15.90 22.26
N ALA A 340 6.29 15.66 23.34
CA ALA A 340 7.04 16.66 24.10
C ALA A 340 8.44 16.14 24.41
N VAL A 341 9.46 16.77 23.81
CA VAL A 341 10.87 16.40 23.93
C VAL A 341 11.70 17.63 24.32
N PRO A 342 12.15 17.75 25.59
CA PRO A 342 12.92 18.92 26.03
C PRO A 342 14.35 18.97 25.43
N GLY A 343 14.87 17.83 24.97
CA GLY A 343 16.18 17.72 24.34
C GLY A 343 16.16 17.82 22.81
N LEU A 344 17.17 17.23 22.16
CA LEU A 344 17.23 17.07 20.71
C LEU A 344 16.33 15.91 20.26
N ALA A 345 15.39 16.18 19.36
CA ALA A 345 14.64 15.20 18.61
C ALA A 345 15.12 15.18 17.14
N ARG A 346 15.44 13.99 16.62
CA ARG A 346 15.73 13.76 15.20
C ARG A 346 14.60 12.97 14.57
N PHE A 347 14.01 13.51 13.52
CA PHE A 347 12.90 12.93 12.76
C PHE A 347 13.27 12.77 11.29
N GLU A 348 13.16 11.55 10.78
CA GLU A 348 13.27 11.23 9.36
C GLU A 348 11.99 10.54 8.93
N TYR A 349 11.33 11.07 7.89
CA TYR A 349 10.07 10.48 7.40
C TYR A 349 9.01 10.34 8.50
N CYS A 350 8.87 11.31 9.41
CA CYS A 350 7.91 11.20 10.52
C CYS A 350 6.67 12.07 10.28
N THR A 351 5.55 11.71 10.88
CA THR A 351 4.34 12.53 10.90
C THR A 351 3.89 12.83 12.31
N VAL A 352 3.63 14.10 12.60
CA VAL A 352 3.03 14.54 13.87
C VAL A 352 1.68 15.17 13.58
N LEU A 353 0.60 14.56 14.08
CA LEU A 353 -0.78 14.98 13.79
C LEU A 353 -1.21 16.19 14.60
N GLY A 354 -0.90 16.18 15.89
CA GLY A 354 -1.29 17.19 16.86
C GLY A 354 -0.13 18.10 17.24
N LEU A 355 0.27 18.06 18.51
CA LEU A 355 1.26 18.98 19.09
C LEU A 355 2.66 18.37 19.04
N CYS A 356 3.61 19.13 18.50
CA CYS A 356 5.04 18.83 18.56
C CYS A 356 5.75 19.90 19.39
N GLU A 357 6.19 19.55 20.60
CA GLU A 357 7.02 20.40 21.45
C GLU A 357 8.45 19.86 21.48
N CYS A 358 9.41 20.65 20.99
CA CYS A 358 10.82 20.25 21.01
C CYS A 358 11.74 21.36 21.52
N GLY A 359 12.72 20.98 22.35
CA GLY A 359 13.82 21.86 22.75
C GLY A 359 14.78 22.13 21.58
N ARG A 360 15.18 21.09 20.85
CA ARG A 360 15.89 21.18 19.56
C ARG A 360 15.30 20.16 18.58
N LEU A 361 15.14 20.55 17.32
CA LEU A 361 14.55 19.70 16.29
C LEU A 361 15.47 19.59 15.06
N GLN A 362 15.76 18.36 14.66
CA GLN A 362 16.32 18.01 13.35
C GLN A 362 15.27 17.19 12.61
N ALA A 363 14.71 17.73 11.53
CA ALA A 363 13.67 17.04 10.76
C ALA A 363 14.02 17.01 9.27
N SER A 364 13.92 15.83 8.67
CA SER A 364 14.02 15.58 7.23
C SER A 364 12.75 14.88 6.76
N ASP A 365 12.21 15.32 5.62
CA ASP A 365 11.15 14.61 4.91
C ASP A 365 9.92 14.31 5.78
N SER A 366 9.66 15.20 6.74
CA SER A 366 8.69 15.00 7.81
C SER A 366 7.48 15.92 7.66
N LEU A 367 6.35 15.48 8.21
CA LEU A 367 5.06 16.17 8.11
C LEU A 367 4.57 16.58 9.50
N PHE A 368 4.57 17.89 9.77
CA PHE A 368 3.91 18.43 10.97
C PHE A 368 2.52 18.91 10.57
N ALA A 369 1.48 18.10 10.77
CA ALA A 369 0.12 18.45 10.38
C ALA A 369 -0.52 19.46 11.35
N GLY A 370 -0.25 19.29 12.65
CA GLY A 370 -0.77 20.15 13.71
C GLY A 370 0.17 21.30 14.07
N THR A 371 0.33 21.55 15.37
CA THR A 371 1.09 22.70 15.89
C THR A 371 2.53 22.30 16.19
N LEU A 372 3.47 23.14 15.75
CA LEU A 372 4.91 22.97 15.99
C LEU A 372 5.39 24.09 16.91
N ASP A 373 5.60 23.79 18.20
CA ASP A 373 6.19 24.70 19.19
C ASP A 373 7.67 24.34 19.40
N LEU A 374 8.53 25.28 19.00
CA LEU A 374 9.97 25.15 19.14
C LEU A 374 10.46 26.14 20.19
N LYS A 375 11.20 25.65 21.18
CA LYS A 375 11.88 26.55 22.11
C LYS A 375 12.95 27.39 21.38
N PRO A 376 13.36 28.55 21.91
CA PRO A 376 14.38 29.37 21.25
C PRO A 376 15.69 28.61 21.04
N GLY A 377 16.07 28.39 19.78
CA GLY A 377 17.32 27.74 19.43
C GLY A 377 18.55 28.59 19.75
N MET A 378 19.71 27.94 19.81
CA MET A 378 21.01 28.58 20.02
C MET A 378 21.82 28.58 18.72
N LEU A 379 22.63 29.61 18.45
CA LEU A 379 23.47 29.66 17.24
C LEU A 379 24.44 28.47 17.12
N LYS A 380 24.95 27.95 18.24
CA LYS A 380 25.79 26.74 18.26
C LYS A 380 25.01 25.50 17.82
N ASN A 381 23.73 25.43 18.18
CA ASN A 381 22.86 24.28 18.02
C ASN A 381 21.49 24.72 17.46
N PRO A 382 21.42 25.15 16.18
CA PRO A 382 20.18 25.58 15.56
C PRO A 382 19.21 24.41 15.39
N HIS A 383 17.93 24.74 15.21
CA HIS A 383 16.96 23.81 14.64
C HIS A 383 17.24 23.66 13.15
N CYS A 384 17.06 22.46 12.61
CA CYS A 384 17.26 22.18 11.19
C CYS A 384 16.05 21.42 10.65
N ILE A 385 15.29 22.03 9.73
CA ILE A 385 14.14 21.39 9.09
C ILE A 385 14.32 21.47 7.58
N ARG A 386 14.32 20.33 6.89
CA ARG A 386 14.48 20.26 5.43
C ARG A 386 13.46 19.34 4.78
N PHE A 387 13.07 19.65 3.54
CA PHE A 387 12.15 18.85 2.72
C PHE A 387 10.88 18.45 3.47
N SER A 388 10.41 19.30 4.37
CA SER A 388 9.36 18.97 5.33
C SER A 388 8.20 19.95 5.23
N ARG A 389 7.02 19.51 5.67
CA ARG A 389 5.86 20.38 5.82
C ARG A 389 5.84 20.98 7.22
N ILE A 390 5.90 22.30 7.31
CA ILE A 390 5.78 23.05 8.57
C ILE A 390 4.48 23.86 8.60
N PRO A 391 3.83 24.03 9.77
CA PRO A 391 2.64 24.86 9.85
C PRO A 391 2.99 26.33 9.57
N PRO A 392 2.06 27.11 8.98
CA PRO A 392 2.29 28.52 8.73
C PRO A 392 2.45 29.27 10.06
N GLY A 393 3.42 30.19 10.13
CA GLY A 393 3.68 30.96 11.34
C GLY A 393 4.65 30.30 12.33
N THR A 394 5.21 29.13 12.02
CA THR A 394 6.35 28.59 12.79
C THR A 394 7.55 29.54 12.65
N ALA A 395 7.86 30.23 13.73
CA ALA A 395 9.05 31.06 13.86
C ALA A 395 9.76 30.69 15.16
N ALA A 396 11.05 30.39 15.07
CA ALA A 396 11.91 30.14 16.22
C ALA A 396 13.28 30.81 16.00
N ALA A 397 13.92 31.22 17.09
CA ALA A 397 15.29 31.70 17.03
C ALA A 397 16.22 30.58 16.52
N ALA A 398 17.14 30.93 15.63
CA ALA A 398 18.10 29.97 15.04
C ALA A 398 17.44 28.74 14.38
N LEU A 399 16.37 28.95 13.59
CA LEU A 399 15.77 27.92 12.74
C LEU A 399 16.35 27.97 11.32
N LEU A 400 17.04 26.91 10.93
CA LEU A 400 17.51 26.68 9.56
C LEU A 400 16.46 25.87 8.80
N THR A 401 16.01 26.42 7.67
CA THR A 401 15.01 25.79 6.81
C THR A 401 15.54 25.58 5.40
N HIS A 402 15.26 24.43 4.78
CA HIS A 402 15.62 24.17 3.38
C HIS A 402 14.49 23.46 2.63
N ARG A 403 13.96 24.06 1.55
CA ARG A 403 12.92 23.48 0.67
C ARG A 403 11.71 22.90 1.43
N ASN A 404 11.25 23.61 2.45
CA ASN A 404 10.04 23.25 3.20
C ASN A 404 8.79 23.83 2.53
N THR A 405 7.64 23.21 2.81
CA THR A 405 6.32 23.69 2.36
C THR A 405 5.42 24.03 3.54
N THR A 406 4.48 24.95 3.34
CA THR A 406 3.40 25.26 4.29
C THR A 406 2.03 24.77 3.81
N GLU A 407 1.99 24.16 2.62
CA GLU A 407 0.77 23.58 2.04
C GLU A 407 0.12 22.60 3.01
N ARG A 408 -1.22 22.56 3.00
CA ARG A 408 -1.97 21.72 3.93
C ARG A 408 -2.12 20.32 3.33
N PRO A 409 -1.75 19.25 4.07
CA PRO A 409 -2.04 17.90 3.61
C PRO A 409 -3.55 17.64 3.61
N VAL A 410 -4.02 16.82 2.67
CA VAL A 410 -5.41 16.34 2.65
C VAL A 410 -5.37 14.84 2.93
N PHE A 411 -5.92 14.40 4.05
CA PHE A 411 -5.98 12.98 4.38
C PHE A 411 -7.29 12.36 3.87
N TYR A 412 -7.29 11.05 3.65
CA TYR A 412 -8.52 10.33 3.36
C TYR A 412 -9.56 10.49 4.48
N ALA A 413 -10.82 10.61 4.07
CA ALA A 413 -11.96 10.52 4.97
C ALA A 413 -12.60 9.16 4.83
N PHE A 414 -12.68 8.41 5.93
CA PHE A 414 -13.28 7.08 6.01
C PHE A 414 -14.66 7.14 6.66
N GLU A 415 -15.41 6.05 6.57
CA GLU A 415 -16.70 5.87 7.23
C GLU A 415 -16.50 5.13 8.54
N PHE A 416 -16.86 5.76 9.65
CA PHE A 416 -16.78 5.20 11.00
C PHE A 416 -18.17 5.12 11.62
N ASP A 417 -18.44 4.04 12.35
CA ASP A 417 -19.70 3.90 13.09
C ASP A 417 -19.54 4.55 14.47
N GLU A 418 -20.18 5.70 14.67
CA GLU A 418 -20.16 6.46 15.92
C GLU A 418 -21.57 6.54 16.48
N VAL A 419 -21.79 6.01 17.69
CA VAL A 419 -23.07 6.13 18.43
C VAL A 419 -24.30 5.68 17.60
N GLY A 420 -24.13 4.68 16.73
CA GLY A 420 -25.20 4.13 15.90
C GLY A 420 -25.44 4.85 14.57
N GLU A 421 -24.63 5.87 14.23
CA GLU A 421 -24.63 6.53 12.93
C GLU A 421 -23.28 6.35 12.22
N THR A 422 -23.32 6.15 10.90
CA THR A 422 -22.10 6.11 10.09
C THR A 422 -21.68 7.55 9.73
N VAL A 423 -20.57 8.01 10.30
CA VAL A 423 -20.02 9.35 10.09
C VAL A 423 -18.80 9.28 9.17
N ARG A 424 -18.75 10.16 8.17
CA ARG A 424 -17.58 10.30 7.28
C ARG A 424 -16.64 11.39 7.79
N ARG A 425 -15.44 11.00 8.21
CA ARG A 425 -14.40 11.93 8.70
C ARG A 425 -12.99 11.40 8.47
N THR A 426 -11.99 12.25 8.65
CA THR A 426 -10.58 11.81 8.67
C THR A 426 -10.33 10.84 9.83
N ALA A 427 -9.52 9.82 9.55
CA ALA A 427 -9.08 8.84 10.54
C ALA A 427 -8.21 9.52 11.62
N LYS A 428 -8.48 9.21 12.88
CA LYS A 428 -7.70 9.64 14.05
C LYS A 428 -6.59 8.63 14.32
N PHE A 429 -5.67 8.98 15.21
CA PHE A 429 -4.66 8.04 15.69
C PHE A 429 -5.34 6.76 16.23
N GLY A 430 -4.81 5.59 15.87
CA GLY A 430 -5.37 4.29 16.23
C GLY A 430 -6.38 3.74 15.22
N GLU A 431 -6.84 4.55 14.26
CA GLU A 431 -7.84 4.15 13.26
C GLU A 431 -7.20 3.85 11.90
N PRO A 432 -7.70 2.84 11.15
CA PRO A 432 -7.24 2.56 9.80
C PRO A 432 -7.34 3.78 8.88
N GLY A 433 -6.28 4.03 8.11
CA GLY A 433 -6.16 5.14 7.17
C GLY A 433 -5.66 6.46 7.78
N CYS A 434 -5.29 6.46 9.06
CA CYS A 434 -4.69 7.63 9.71
C CYS A 434 -3.43 8.09 8.98
N ALA A 435 -3.30 9.40 8.75
CA ALA A 435 -2.17 10.03 8.06
C ALA A 435 -1.92 9.59 6.60
N VAL A 436 -2.85 8.87 5.96
CA VAL A 436 -2.72 8.50 4.55
C VAL A 436 -3.23 9.63 3.66
N PHE A 437 -2.40 10.08 2.71
CA PHE A 437 -2.74 11.19 1.82
C PHE A 437 -3.83 10.82 0.81
N HIS A 438 -4.80 11.71 0.68
CA HIS A 438 -5.72 11.74 -0.44
C HIS A 438 -4.97 12.27 -1.68
N PRO A 439 -5.29 11.82 -2.90
CA PRO A 439 -4.79 12.40 -4.17
C PRO A 439 -5.09 13.88 -4.40
N ALA A 440 -5.82 14.52 -3.47
CA ALA A 440 -6.11 15.96 -3.48
C ALA A 440 -5.02 16.76 -2.74
N THR A 441 -4.10 16.06 -2.06
CA THR A 441 -2.98 16.66 -1.37
C THR A 441 -2.12 17.41 -2.39
N PRO A 442 -1.72 18.65 -2.12
CA PRO A 442 -0.85 19.40 -3.02
C PRO A 442 0.45 18.66 -3.33
N GLU A 443 0.90 18.72 -4.59
CA GLU A 443 2.15 18.09 -5.09
C GLU A 443 3.36 18.41 -4.20
N ALA A 444 3.41 19.63 -3.65
CA ALA A 444 4.45 20.07 -2.73
C ALA A 444 4.58 19.22 -1.44
N VAL A 445 3.59 18.39 -1.11
CA VAL A 445 3.59 17.52 0.07
C VAL A 445 3.76 16.05 -0.32
N HIS A 446 2.97 15.54 -1.27
CA HIS A 446 3.02 14.13 -1.64
C HIS A 446 4.09 13.77 -2.70
N PHE A 447 4.76 14.77 -3.28
CA PHE A 447 6.02 14.64 -4.05
C PHE A 447 7.12 15.60 -3.53
N GLY A 448 6.99 16.02 -2.27
CA GLY A 448 7.81 17.08 -1.69
C GLY A 448 9.10 16.62 -1.01
N ALA A 449 9.29 15.31 -0.83
CA ALA A 449 10.48 14.75 -0.19
C ALA A 449 11.74 14.98 -1.04
N GLU A 450 12.92 14.82 -0.43
CA GLU A 450 14.24 15.01 -1.04
C GLU A 450 14.43 14.21 -2.34
N ASP A 451 13.87 13.01 -2.39
CA ASP A 451 13.92 12.08 -3.52
C ASP A 451 12.71 12.19 -4.48
N GLY A 452 11.80 13.12 -4.22
CA GLY A 452 10.55 13.30 -4.98
C GLY A 452 9.39 12.41 -4.51
N GLY A 453 9.54 11.65 -3.41
CA GLY A 453 8.46 10.89 -2.79
C GLY A 453 7.55 11.71 -1.89
N GLU A 454 6.68 11.01 -1.15
CA GLU A 454 5.77 11.66 -0.21
C GLU A 454 6.43 11.98 1.12
N MET A 455 6.13 13.15 1.70
CA MET A 455 6.62 13.51 3.02
C MET A 455 5.91 12.73 4.13
N GLY A 456 6.61 12.42 5.21
CA GLY A 456 6.03 11.89 6.44
C GLY A 456 6.09 10.38 6.56
N VAL A 457 5.25 9.84 7.45
CA VAL A 457 5.34 8.47 7.98
C VAL A 457 5.23 7.38 6.91
N HIS A 458 4.48 7.65 5.85
CA HIS A 458 4.25 6.70 4.77
C HIS A 458 5.26 6.82 3.62
N HIS A 459 6.28 7.67 3.74
CA HIS A 459 7.32 7.86 2.73
C HIS A 459 7.90 6.53 2.23
N GLY A 460 8.29 5.64 3.16
CA GLY A 460 8.85 4.34 2.84
C GLY A 460 7.89 3.38 2.14
N TRP A 461 6.58 3.66 2.17
CA TRP A 461 5.53 2.86 1.53
C TRP A 461 5.08 3.41 0.18
N ARG A 462 5.50 4.64 -0.15
CA ARG A 462 5.52 5.17 -1.53
C ARG A 462 4.16 5.19 -2.21
N TYR A 463 3.06 5.35 -1.48
CA TYR A 463 1.70 5.27 -2.04
C TYR A 463 1.48 6.23 -3.20
N SER A 464 1.97 7.47 -3.05
CA SER A 464 1.87 8.50 -4.09
C SER A 464 2.69 8.16 -5.35
N LEU A 465 3.89 7.59 -5.18
CA LEU A 465 4.74 7.15 -6.29
C LEU A 465 4.16 5.92 -7.00
N LEU A 466 3.62 4.96 -6.26
CA LEU A 466 2.96 3.77 -6.79
C LEU A 466 1.76 4.13 -7.67
N MET A 467 0.88 5.02 -7.18
CA MET A 467 -0.27 5.51 -7.95
C MET A 467 0.15 6.23 -9.23
N ALA A 468 1.18 7.08 -9.16
CA ALA A 468 1.73 7.75 -10.34
C ALA A 468 2.37 6.77 -11.34
N ALA A 469 3.10 5.77 -10.83
CA ALA A 469 3.75 4.74 -11.65
C ALA A 469 2.73 3.90 -12.43
N VAL A 470 1.59 3.54 -11.83
CA VAL A 470 0.51 2.85 -12.55
C VAL A 470 -0.01 3.69 -13.71
N LEU A 471 -0.40 4.95 -13.45
CA LEU A 471 -0.92 5.83 -14.51
C LEU A 471 0.09 6.02 -15.63
N ASP A 472 1.37 6.15 -15.29
CA ASP A 472 2.43 6.34 -16.25
C ASP A 472 2.74 5.07 -17.06
N LYS A 473 2.72 3.88 -16.43
CA LYS A 473 2.86 2.59 -17.12
C LYS A 473 1.69 2.33 -18.07
N LEU A 474 0.46 2.61 -17.64
CA LEU A 474 -0.75 2.35 -18.42
C LEU A 474 -0.79 3.11 -19.75
N LYS A 475 -0.11 4.25 -19.89
CA LYS A 475 0.02 4.98 -21.17
C LYS A 475 0.56 4.10 -22.30
N GLU A 476 1.38 3.10 -21.98
CA GLU A 476 1.94 2.16 -22.97
C GLU A 476 0.98 1.03 -23.33
N PHE A 477 0.02 0.71 -22.46
CA PHE A 477 -0.85 -0.47 -22.59
C PHE A 477 -2.30 -0.14 -22.92
N LEU A 478 -2.70 1.13 -22.80
CA LEU A 478 -4.00 1.60 -23.23
C LEU A 478 -4.10 1.72 -24.76
N PRO A 479 -5.30 1.52 -25.34
CA PRO A 479 -5.56 1.85 -26.74
C PRO A 479 -5.30 3.34 -27.03
N VAL A 480 -5.00 3.67 -28.29
CA VAL A 480 -4.69 5.04 -28.69
C VAL A 480 -5.83 5.99 -28.33
N GLY A 481 -5.48 7.06 -27.60
CA GLY A 481 -6.41 8.10 -27.18
C GLY A 481 -7.24 7.76 -25.95
N MET A 482 -7.04 6.59 -25.33
CA MET A 482 -7.62 6.26 -24.02
C MET A 482 -6.74 6.80 -22.89
N GLU A 483 -7.37 7.26 -21.81
CA GLU A 483 -6.71 7.77 -20.61
C GLU A 483 -7.21 7.00 -19.38
N ALA A 484 -6.29 6.58 -18.51
CA ALA A 484 -6.65 6.01 -17.22
C ALA A 484 -6.80 7.11 -16.17
N VAL A 485 -7.77 6.93 -15.27
CA VAL A 485 -7.93 7.75 -14.05
C VAL A 485 -8.12 6.82 -12.87
N ILE A 486 -7.36 7.04 -11.80
CA ILE A 486 -7.53 6.30 -10.55
C ILE A 486 -8.44 7.13 -9.63
N VAL A 487 -9.50 6.50 -9.14
CA VAL A 487 -10.48 7.09 -8.23
C VAL A 487 -10.45 6.30 -6.93
N PRO A 488 -10.14 6.94 -5.80
CA PRO A 488 -10.18 6.25 -4.52
C PRO A 488 -11.61 5.87 -4.13
N ASP A 489 -11.82 4.62 -3.75
CA ASP A 489 -13.13 4.09 -3.37
C ASP A 489 -13.09 3.27 -2.08
N LEU A 490 -13.70 3.82 -1.04
CA LEU A 490 -13.80 3.21 0.29
C LEU A 490 -14.63 1.93 0.27
N ARG A 491 -15.53 1.75 -0.71
CA ARG A 491 -16.40 0.57 -0.78
C ARG A 491 -15.61 -0.71 -1.08
N LEU A 492 -14.41 -0.61 -1.62
CA LEU A 492 -13.53 -1.76 -1.85
C LEU A 492 -12.96 -2.36 -0.55
N HIS A 493 -13.04 -1.65 0.57
CA HIS A 493 -12.75 -2.19 1.91
C HIS A 493 -13.90 -3.01 2.52
N ARG A 494 -15.07 -3.04 1.86
CA ARG A 494 -16.25 -3.75 2.36
C ARG A 494 -16.71 -4.74 1.30
N LYS A 495 -17.09 -5.94 1.73
CA LYS A 495 -17.67 -6.91 0.81
C LYS A 495 -18.95 -6.36 0.18
N PRO A 496 -19.26 -6.76 -1.08
CA PRO A 496 -20.56 -6.53 -1.68
C PRO A 496 -21.69 -7.06 -0.80
N PHE A 497 -22.92 -6.60 -1.04
CA PHE A 497 -24.05 -7.09 -0.26
C PHE A 497 -24.26 -8.59 -0.49
N PRO A 498 -24.60 -9.36 0.55
CA PRO A 498 -24.96 -10.75 0.37
C PRO A 498 -26.19 -10.87 -0.55
N PRO A 499 -26.38 -12.01 -1.23
CA PRO A 499 -27.59 -12.24 -1.99
C PRO A 499 -28.81 -12.04 -1.09
N CYS A 500 -29.84 -11.36 -1.59
CA CYS A 500 -31.11 -11.26 -0.87
C CYS A 500 -31.61 -12.69 -0.66
N SER A 501 -31.88 -13.07 0.60
CA SER A 501 -32.60 -14.31 0.90
C SER A 501 -33.96 -14.22 0.20
N MET A 502 -34.20 -15.07 -0.79
CA MET A 502 -35.51 -15.21 -1.42
C MET A 502 -36.54 -15.73 -0.42
#